data_AF-A0A5J5BLQ7-F1
#
_entry.id   AF-A0A5J5BLQ7-F1
#
_cell.length_a   1.000
_cell.length_b   1.000
_cell.length_c   1.000
_cell.angle_alpha   90.00
_cell.angle_beta   90.00
_cell.angle_gamma   90.00
#
_symmetry.space_group_name_H-M   'P 1'
#
loop_
_entity.id
_entity.type
_entity.pdbx_description
1 polymer ?
#
loop_
_entity_poly.entity_id
_entity_poly.type
_entity_poly.pdbx_seq_one_letter_code
_entity_poly.pdbx_strand_id
1 'polypeptide(L)'
;MTLLKFVDDKWGPVGSFNWFATHGTSMSRTNSLISGDNKGAAARFMEDWFDQNGVQSTDSDKSAANEIPRRVSDIIPIVHENYHELRELAASFQSSSGKPATRFLSVARRVRSALRLADKPTFVSAFCQSNCGDVSPNVLGAFCTDTGLPCDFNHSTCGGKNELCYGRGPSYPDEFESTRIIGDRQFQKAVDLFNKASEQLKGKVDYRHTYLDFSKIDVTLPKQGGSEVVKTCPAAMGFAFAAGTTDGPGAFDFTQGDDQGNPFWELVRNLLKTPNKEQIDCQQPKPILLDTGEMKKPYDWAPSILPIQILRIGQLVILSVPGEFTTMAGRRLRDAVRTVLTSGGHGEFNNIHVVIAGLTNTYSQYVTTFEEYQVQRYEGASTLFGPHTLSAYIQEFKKLATALISGQSIVPGPQPPNLLDKQISLLTPVVVDMTPPGVKFGDVSVDVPKNSTFKRGDMVTVVFWSACPRNDLMTEGTFSLVEILHGKDSWVPAYDDDDFCLRFIWSRPAKLSPRSQATMEWRIPESAAPGVYRIRHFGASKSLFGSISHFTGSSSAFVVA
;
A
#
# COMPACT_ATOMS: atom_id res chain seq x y z
N MET A 1 -12.91 -8.20 9.23
CA MET A 1 -13.02 -7.39 7.99
C MET A 1 -14.45 -6.90 7.90
N THR A 2 -14.66 -5.65 7.48
CA THR A 2 -15.98 -5.09 7.16
C THR A 2 -16.00 -4.74 5.68
N LEU A 3 -17.02 -5.21 4.96
CA LEU A 3 -17.17 -4.98 3.52
C LEU A 3 -18.38 -4.09 3.24
N LEU A 4 -18.20 -3.07 2.40
CA LEU A 4 -19.27 -2.30 1.77
C LEU A 4 -19.31 -2.65 0.29
N LYS A 5 -20.44 -3.20 -0.17
CA LYS A 5 -20.68 -3.55 -1.57
C LYS A 5 -21.46 -2.45 -2.27
N PHE A 6 -21.00 -2.04 -3.44
CA PHE A 6 -21.69 -1.08 -4.30
C PHE A 6 -22.39 -1.85 -5.43
N VAL A 7 -23.68 -1.59 -5.61
CA VAL A 7 -24.53 -2.24 -6.62
C VAL A 7 -25.26 -1.14 -7.37
N ASP A 8 -25.12 -1.15 -8.69
CA ASP A 8 -25.85 -0.32 -9.63
C ASP A 8 -27.09 -1.08 -10.13
N ASP A 9 -28.21 -0.37 -10.28
CA ASP A 9 -29.49 -0.97 -10.68
C ASP A 9 -29.45 -1.56 -12.09
N LYS A 10 -28.61 -1.02 -12.98
CA LYS A 10 -28.49 -1.47 -14.37
C LYS A 10 -27.38 -2.51 -14.53
N TRP A 11 -26.23 -2.29 -13.91
CA TRP A 11 -25.02 -3.07 -14.15
C TRP A 11 -24.72 -4.13 -13.08
N GLY A 12 -25.50 -4.16 -12.00
CA GLY A 12 -25.25 -5.03 -10.87
C GLY A 12 -24.07 -4.54 -10.03
N PRO A 13 -23.27 -5.42 -9.42
CA PRO A 13 -22.17 -4.99 -8.57
C PRO A 13 -21.10 -4.18 -9.33
N VAL A 14 -20.70 -3.03 -8.79
CA VAL A 14 -19.73 -2.10 -9.42
C VAL A 14 -18.49 -1.83 -8.57
N GLY A 15 -18.47 -2.26 -7.31
CA GLY A 15 -17.27 -2.15 -6.49
C GLY A 15 -17.43 -2.60 -5.05
N SER A 16 -16.34 -2.51 -4.29
CA SER A 16 -16.35 -2.76 -2.85
C SER A 16 -15.27 -2.01 -2.08
N PHE A 17 -15.56 -1.66 -0.83
CA PHE A 17 -14.57 -1.25 0.17
C PHE A 17 -14.41 -2.32 1.24
N ASN A 18 -13.18 -2.66 1.59
CA ASN A 18 -12.81 -3.77 2.47
C ASN A 18 -11.91 -3.30 3.62
N TRP A 19 -12.49 -2.94 4.77
CA TRP A 19 -11.72 -2.51 5.94
C TRP A 19 -11.19 -3.70 6.74
N PHE A 20 -9.87 -3.77 6.88
CA PHE A 20 -9.18 -4.76 7.70
C PHE A 20 -7.85 -4.21 8.22
N ALA A 21 -7.56 -4.42 9.51
CA ALA A 21 -6.34 -3.94 10.14
C ALA A 21 -5.16 -4.89 9.85
N THR A 22 -4.18 -4.42 9.07
CA THR A 22 -2.87 -5.05 8.89
C THR A 22 -1.94 -4.05 8.18
N HIS A 23 -0.69 -3.95 8.59
CA HIS A 23 0.29 -3.10 7.89
C HIS A 23 0.53 -3.58 6.46
N GLY A 24 0.84 -2.63 5.57
CA GLY A 24 1.37 -2.92 4.23
C GLY A 24 2.89 -3.09 4.26
N THR A 25 3.36 -4.07 5.03
CA THR A 25 4.80 -4.35 5.29
C THR A 25 5.16 -5.81 5.04
N SER A 26 4.48 -6.47 4.11
CA SER A 26 4.90 -7.81 3.66
C SER A 26 6.16 -7.75 2.82
N MET A 27 6.31 -6.70 2.00
CA MET A 27 7.56 -6.33 1.34
C MET A 27 8.44 -5.59 2.35
N SER A 28 9.68 -6.05 2.53
CA SER A 28 10.61 -5.49 3.51
C SER A 28 11.20 -4.15 3.06
N ARG A 29 11.89 -3.46 3.97
CA ARG A 29 12.65 -2.24 3.65
C ARG A 29 13.77 -2.42 2.61
N THR A 30 14.15 -3.67 2.30
CA THR A 30 15.18 -3.97 1.28
C THR A 30 14.58 -4.12 -0.12
N ASN A 31 13.26 -4.23 -0.24
CA ASN A 31 12.57 -4.15 -1.51
C ASN A 31 12.83 -2.79 -2.19
N SER A 32 13.07 -2.81 -3.49
CA SER A 32 13.27 -1.61 -4.31
C SER A 32 12.21 -1.45 -5.41
N LEU A 33 11.22 -2.36 -5.46
CA LEU A 33 10.14 -2.32 -6.42
C LEU A 33 8.92 -1.61 -5.83
N ILE A 34 8.31 -0.70 -6.60
CA ILE A 34 7.05 -0.06 -6.21
C ILE A 34 5.98 -1.15 -6.11
N SER A 35 5.24 -1.16 -5.02
CA SER A 35 4.22 -2.17 -4.74
C SER A 35 3.10 -1.57 -3.89
N GLY A 36 1.86 -2.01 -4.13
CA GLY A 36 0.73 -1.77 -3.22
C GLY A 36 0.73 -2.70 -2.00
N ASP A 37 1.78 -3.53 -1.86
CA ASP A 37 1.96 -4.54 -0.81
C ASP A 37 0.77 -5.52 -0.75
N ASN A 38 0.51 -6.12 0.40
CA ASN A 38 -0.50 -7.16 0.55
C ASN A 38 -1.94 -6.67 0.29
N LYS A 39 -2.24 -5.39 0.57
CA LYS A 39 -3.54 -4.78 0.29
C LYS A 39 -3.74 -4.47 -1.18
N GLY A 40 -2.70 -3.98 -1.86
CA GLY A 40 -2.71 -3.79 -3.31
C GLY A 40 -2.86 -5.12 -4.04
N ALA A 41 -2.14 -6.16 -3.60
CA ALA A 41 -2.32 -7.51 -4.12
C ALA A 41 -3.77 -8.00 -3.95
N ALA A 42 -4.36 -7.83 -2.75
CA ALA A 42 -5.74 -8.21 -2.49
C ALA A 42 -6.75 -7.45 -3.38
N ALA A 43 -6.53 -6.14 -3.58
CA ALA A 43 -7.35 -5.31 -4.48
C ALA A 43 -7.30 -5.83 -5.92
N ARG A 44 -6.08 -6.03 -6.46
CA ARG A 44 -5.86 -6.55 -7.82
C ARG A 44 -6.50 -7.92 -8.01
N PHE A 45 -6.30 -8.85 -7.06
CA PHE A 45 -6.92 -10.18 -7.11
C PHE A 45 -8.45 -10.11 -7.10
N MET A 46 -9.03 -9.18 -6.33
CA MET A 46 -10.48 -9.01 -6.30
C MET A 46 -11.05 -8.45 -7.60
N GLU A 47 -10.36 -7.49 -8.20
CA GLU A 47 -10.76 -6.93 -9.49
C GLU A 47 -10.61 -7.95 -10.62
N ASP A 48 -9.51 -8.72 -10.66
CA ASP A 48 -9.32 -9.79 -11.65
C ASP A 48 -10.36 -10.90 -11.49
N TRP A 49 -10.64 -11.31 -10.26
CA TRP A 49 -11.69 -12.29 -9.96
C TRP A 49 -13.05 -11.82 -10.45
N PHE A 50 -13.40 -10.54 -10.24
CA PHE A 50 -14.69 -10.02 -10.67
C PHE A 50 -14.79 -9.96 -12.20
N ASP A 51 -13.74 -9.50 -12.88
CA ASP A 51 -13.70 -9.45 -14.34
C ASP A 51 -13.79 -10.83 -14.98
N GLN A 52 -13.23 -11.87 -14.36
CA GLN A 52 -13.32 -13.25 -14.85
C GLN A 52 -14.72 -13.85 -14.64
N ASN A 53 -15.34 -13.65 -13.48
CA ASN A 53 -16.67 -14.21 -13.19
C ASN A 53 -17.82 -13.42 -13.83
N GLY A 54 -17.65 -12.11 -14.04
CA GLY A 54 -18.64 -11.25 -14.70
C GLY A 54 -18.84 -11.57 -16.19
N VAL A 55 -17.90 -12.28 -16.84
CA VAL A 55 -18.03 -12.78 -18.21
C VAL A 55 -18.92 -14.03 -18.27
N GLN A 56 -19.00 -14.82 -17.19
CA GLN A 56 -19.85 -16.02 -17.12
C GLN A 56 -21.33 -15.70 -16.85
N SER A 57 -21.66 -14.56 -16.23
CA SER A 57 -23.06 -14.25 -15.87
C SER A 57 -23.91 -13.71 -17.03
N THR A 58 -23.32 -13.42 -18.18
CA THR A 58 -24.05 -13.05 -19.41
C THR A 58 -24.42 -14.24 -20.30
N ASP A 59 -23.84 -15.42 -20.07
CA ASP A 59 -24.21 -16.66 -20.76
C ASP A 59 -24.86 -17.62 -19.75
N SER A 60 -26.17 -17.47 -19.56
CA SER A 60 -26.96 -18.42 -18.78
C SER A 60 -27.14 -19.72 -19.57
N ASP A 61 -26.33 -20.74 -19.26
CA ASP A 61 -26.82 -22.12 -19.30
C ASP A 61 -26.21 -22.97 -18.18
N LYS A 62 -27.08 -23.68 -17.48
CA LYS A 62 -26.78 -24.40 -16.22
C LYS A 62 -26.11 -25.74 -16.50
N SER A 63 -24.86 -25.92 -16.05
CA SER A 63 -24.38 -27.23 -15.61
C SER A 63 -23.24 -27.12 -14.58
N ALA A 64 -23.19 -28.11 -13.70
CA ALA A 64 -22.49 -28.15 -12.42
C ALA A 64 -20.95 -28.04 -12.47
N ALA A 65 -20.43 -27.42 -11.41
CA ALA A 65 -19.23 -27.74 -10.62
C ALA A 65 -17.90 -28.12 -11.33
N ASN A 66 -16.87 -27.34 -10.98
CA ASN A 66 -15.43 -27.61 -11.16
C ASN A 66 -14.83 -27.56 -12.56
N GLU A 67 -15.34 -26.69 -13.42
CA GLU A 67 -14.60 -26.18 -14.57
C GLU A 67 -14.79 -24.67 -14.66
N ILE A 68 -13.68 -23.92 -14.72
CA ILE A 68 -13.67 -22.48 -15.05
C ILE A 68 -13.46 -22.41 -16.56
N PRO A 69 -14.39 -21.82 -17.34
CA PRO A 69 -13.97 -21.47 -18.69
C PRO A 69 -14.38 -20.07 -19.19
N ARG A 70 -13.55 -19.64 -20.16
CA ARG A 70 -13.77 -18.77 -21.34
C ARG A 70 -13.47 -17.26 -21.26
N ARG A 71 -12.19 -16.92 -21.45
CA ARG A 71 -11.78 -15.67 -22.14
C ARG A 71 -10.87 -15.94 -23.35
N VAL A 72 -11.18 -16.98 -24.13
CA VAL A 72 -10.74 -17.21 -25.52
C VAL A 72 -11.83 -18.09 -26.14
N SER A 73 -12.35 -17.76 -27.32
CA SER A 73 -13.26 -18.64 -28.04
C SER A 73 -12.53 -19.95 -28.36
N ASP A 74 -13.10 -21.08 -27.93
CA ASP A 74 -12.69 -22.42 -28.37
C ASP A 74 -13.00 -22.60 -29.87
N ILE A 75 -12.18 -22.01 -30.73
CA ILE A 75 -11.88 -22.53 -32.06
C ILE A 75 -10.36 -22.71 -32.13
N ILE A 76 -9.83 -23.49 -31.19
CA ILE A 76 -8.54 -24.16 -31.36
C ILE A 76 -8.82 -25.63 -31.04
N PRO A 77 -8.57 -26.56 -31.97
CA PRO A 77 -8.70 -27.98 -31.66
C PRO A 77 -7.72 -28.29 -30.52
N ILE A 78 -8.25 -28.84 -29.43
CA ILE A 78 -7.59 -29.66 -28.41
C ILE A 78 -6.04 -29.57 -28.47
N VAL A 79 -5.48 -28.63 -27.72
CA VAL A 79 -4.03 -28.36 -27.62
C VAL A 79 -3.36 -29.44 -26.75
N HIS A 80 -3.39 -30.69 -27.19
CA HIS A 80 -2.62 -31.78 -26.58
C HIS A 80 -1.62 -32.44 -27.53
N GLU A 81 -1.56 -32.05 -28.82
CA GLU A 81 -0.69 -32.74 -29.79
C GLU A 81 0.35 -31.88 -30.55
N ASN A 82 0.45 -30.56 -30.36
CA ASN A 82 1.35 -29.76 -31.22
C ASN A 82 2.27 -28.75 -30.51
N TYR A 83 2.89 -29.18 -29.40
CA TYR A 83 4.02 -28.43 -28.81
C TYR A 83 5.16 -28.17 -29.80
N HIS A 84 5.36 -29.07 -30.76
CA HIS A 84 6.36 -28.89 -31.83
C HIS A 84 6.01 -27.71 -32.73
N GLU A 85 4.76 -27.60 -33.20
CA GLU A 85 4.31 -26.46 -34.02
C GLU A 85 4.35 -25.14 -33.26
N LEU A 86 3.96 -25.11 -31.98
CA LEU A 86 4.07 -23.90 -31.16
C LEU A 86 5.53 -23.45 -31.00
N ARG A 87 6.46 -24.40 -30.89
CA ARG A 87 7.90 -24.11 -30.84
C ARG A 87 8.42 -23.58 -32.16
N GLU A 88 8.03 -24.17 -33.29
CA GLU A 88 8.39 -23.66 -34.62
C GLU A 88 7.83 -22.25 -34.85
N LEU A 89 6.58 -22.03 -34.45
CA LEU A 89 5.94 -20.72 -34.52
C LEU A 89 6.67 -19.70 -33.64
N ALA A 90 6.99 -20.03 -32.39
CA ALA A 90 7.75 -19.17 -31.51
C ALA A 90 9.15 -18.85 -32.08
N ALA A 91 9.84 -19.84 -32.66
CA ALA A 91 11.15 -19.67 -33.27
C ALA A 91 11.14 -18.69 -34.46
N SER A 92 9.99 -18.51 -35.13
CA SER A 92 9.85 -17.54 -36.22
C SER A 92 9.87 -16.07 -35.76
N PHE A 93 9.64 -15.80 -34.46
CA PHE A 93 9.63 -14.46 -33.89
C PHE A 93 10.88 -14.20 -33.06
N GLN A 94 11.87 -13.57 -33.69
CA GLN A 94 13.10 -13.10 -33.04
C GLN A 94 12.88 -11.74 -32.34
N SER A 95 13.79 -11.40 -31.43
CA SER A 95 13.79 -10.09 -30.79
C SER A 95 13.89 -8.95 -31.81
N SER A 96 13.22 -7.85 -31.49
CA SER A 96 13.22 -6.65 -32.33
C SER A 96 14.26 -5.66 -31.84
N SER A 97 14.93 -4.97 -32.78
CA SER A 97 15.69 -3.77 -32.41
C SER A 97 14.75 -2.68 -31.91
N GLY A 98 15.21 -1.91 -30.93
CA GLY A 98 14.55 -0.76 -30.35
C GLY A 98 14.14 0.26 -31.42
N LYS A 99 12.89 0.71 -31.33
CA LYS A 99 12.28 1.66 -32.28
C LYS A 99 11.68 2.85 -31.53
N PRO A 100 11.66 4.04 -32.16
CA PRO A 100 10.89 5.16 -31.65
C PRO A 100 9.43 4.78 -31.44
N ALA A 101 8.84 5.29 -30.36
CA ALA A 101 7.43 5.11 -30.04
C ALA A 101 6.80 6.47 -29.73
N THR A 102 5.48 6.56 -29.86
CA THR A 102 4.72 7.68 -29.29
C THR A 102 4.43 7.40 -27.82
N ARG A 103 4.38 8.42 -26.98
CA ARG A 103 3.95 8.32 -25.57
C ARG A 103 2.62 7.56 -25.41
N PHE A 104 1.68 7.77 -26.33
CA PHE A 104 0.35 7.14 -26.30
C PHE A 104 0.37 5.62 -26.59
N LEU A 105 1.48 5.07 -27.09
CA LEU A 105 1.54 3.66 -27.47
C LEU A 105 1.42 2.75 -26.25
N SER A 106 2.10 3.08 -25.14
CA SER A 106 2.00 2.30 -23.90
C SER A 106 0.59 2.38 -23.29
N VAL A 107 -0.01 3.59 -23.30
CA VAL A 107 -1.39 3.84 -22.82
C VAL A 107 -2.44 3.05 -23.63
N ALA A 108 -2.31 3.00 -24.95
CA ALA A 108 -3.24 2.28 -25.81
C ALA A 108 -3.07 0.74 -25.74
N ARG A 109 -1.90 0.28 -25.31
CA ARG A 109 -1.52 -1.15 -25.29
C ARG A 109 -1.62 -1.79 -23.91
N ARG A 110 -1.71 -1.05 -22.80
CA ARG A 110 -1.90 -1.65 -21.47
C ARG A 110 -3.12 -2.58 -21.42
N VAL A 111 -3.09 -3.58 -20.55
CA VAL A 111 -4.12 -4.63 -20.48
C VAL A 111 -5.47 -4.03 -20.12
N ARG A 112 -5.50 -3.24 -19.04
CA ARG A 112 -6.70 -2.56 -18.51
C ARG A 112 -6.84 -1.12 -19.02
N SER A 113 -6.72 -0.92 -20.34
CA SER A 113 -6.77 0.42 -20.94
C SER A 113 -8.16 1.06 -20.86
N ALA A 114 -8.26 2.25 -20.26
CA ALA A 114 -9.50 3.02 -20.16
C ALA A 114 -10.12 3.34 -21.54
N LEU A 115 -9.30 3.39 -22.60
CA LEU A 115 -9.76 3.64 -23.97
C LEU A 115 -10.62 2.49 -24.54
N ARG A 116 -10.61 1.29 -23.93
CA ARG A 116 -11.36 0.12 -24.42
C ARG A 116 -12.71 -0.11 -23.74
N LEU A 117 -13.04 0.61 -22.66
CA LEU A 117 -14.16 0.28 -21.75
C LEU A 117 -15.19 1.40 -21.61
N ALA A 118 -15.58 2.06 -22.71
CA ALA A 118 -16.42 3.26 -22.65
C ALA A 118 -17.88 3.04 -22.19
N ASP A 119 -18.43 1.81 -22.28
CA ASP A 119 -19.88 1.58 -22.13
C ASP A 119 -20.31 0.90 -20.81
N LYS A 120 -19.39 0.31 -20.03
CA LYS A 120 -19.69 -0.37 -18.75
C LYS A 120 -18.74 0.11 -17.65
N PRO A 121 -19.24 0.42 -16.43
CA PRO A 121 -18.37 0.78 -15.32
C PRO A 121 -17.42 -0.37 -14.97
N THR A 122 -16.13 -0.06 -14.85
CA THR A 122 -15.12 -1.00 -14.35
C THR A 122 -15.35 -1.27 -12.88
N PHE A 123 -15.23 -2.54 -12.48
CA PHE A 123 -15.31 -2.89 -11.07
C PHE A 123 -14.08 -2.38 -10.32
N VAL A 124 -14.30 -1.72 -9.19
CA VAL A 124 -13.22 -1.18 -8.34
C VAL A 124 -13.29 -1.79 -6.95
N SER A 125 -12.17 -2.31 -6.46
CA SER A 125 -12.08 -2.83 -5.10
C SER A 125 -10.98 -2.18 -4.28
N ALA A 126 -11.36 -1.51 -3.19
CA ALA A 126 -10.41 -0.90 -2.26
C ALA A 126 -10.24 -1.76 -1.00
N PHE A 127 -9.00 -2.05 -0.62
CA PHE A 127 -8.66 -2.67 0.67
C PHE A 127 -8.18 -1.59 1.64
N CYS A 128 -9.12 -1.04 2.40
CA CYS A 128 -8.89 0.10 3.27
C CYS A 128 -8.14 -0.30 4.55
N GLN A 129 -7.32 0.64 5.04
CA GLN A 129 -6.72 0.53 6.37
C GLN A 129 -7.77 0.76 7.48
N SER A 130 -7.45 0.26 8.67
CA SER A 130 -8.25 0.45 9.89
C SER A 130 -7.30 0.84 11.03
N ASN A 131 -7.49 0.29 12.23
CA ASN A 131 -6.59 0.47 13.36
C ASN A 131 -5.45 -0.58 13.34
N CYS A 132 -4.48 -0.38 12.44
CA CYS A 132 -3.40 -1.33 12.16
C CYS A 132 -2.10 -1.11 12.94
N GLY A 133 -2.01 -0.11 13.81
CA GLY A 133 -0.73 0.40 14.35
C GLY A 133 0.15 -0.63 15.07
N ASP A 134 -0.41 -1.74 15.54
CA ASP A 134 0.31 -2.85 16.19
C ASP A 134 0.06 -4.20 15.49
N VAL A 135 -0.32 -4.19 14.20
CA VAL A 135 -0.72 -5.39 13.45
C VAL A 135 0.20 -5.63 12.26
N SER A 136 1.12 -6.59 12.41
CA SER A 136 2.05 -7.01 11.34
C SER A 136 1.44 -8.07 10.42
N PRO A 137 1.73 -8.05 9.10
CA PRO A 137 1.41 -9.14 8.18
C PRO A 137 2.41 -10.31 8.25
N ASN A 138 3.51 -10.17 9.01
CA ASN A 138 4.57 -11.16 9.14
C ASN A 138 4.24 -12.20 10.21
N VAL A 139 3.27 -13.07 9.86
CA VAL A 139 2.55 -13.95 10.78
C VAL A 139 3.34 -15.11 11.40
N LEU A 140 4.58 -15.39 10.96
CA LEU A 140 5.37 -16.48 11.55
C LEU A 140 6.05 -16.06 12.87
N GLY A 141 6.02 -14.77 13.21
CA GLY A 141 6.71 -14.21 14.37
C GLY A 141 8.05 -13.57 14.02
N ALA A 142 8.72 -13.03 15.03
CA ALA A 142 9.99 -12.33 14.89
C ALA A 142 11.18 -13.18 15.34
N PHE A 143 12.21 -13.22 14.51
CA PHE A 143 13.39 -14.06 14.71
C PHE A 143 14.67 -13.30 14.39
N CYS A 144 15.74 -13.72 15.05
CA CYS A 144 17.08 -13.27 14.78
C CYS A 144 17.60 -13.85 13.46
N THR A 145 18.04 -13.00 12.55
CA THR A 145 18.50 -13.42 11.21
C THR A 145 19.82 -14.20 11.23
N ASP A 146 20.63 -14.01 12.27
CA ASP A 146 21.94 -14.66 12.45
C ASP A 146 21.85 -16.04 13.12
N THR A 147 21.03 -16.17 14.16
CA THR A 147 20.92 -17.41 14.96
C THR A 147 19.68 -18.23 14.64
N GLY A 148 18.66 -17.63 14.03
CA GLY A 148 17.35 -18.27 13.79
C GLY A 148 16.47 -18.40 15.03
N LEU A 149 16.93 -17.96 16.21
CA LEU A 149 16.17 -18.00 17.45
C LEU A 149 15.09 -16.89 17.49
N PRO A 150 14.01 -17.05 18.28
CA PRO A 150 13.05 -15.98 18.51
C PRO A 150 13.72 -14.73 19.08
N CYS A 151 13.27 -13.55 18.65
CA CYS A 151 13.74 -12.29 19.25
C CYS A 151 13.33 -12.18 20.72
N ASP A 152 14.05 -11.35 21.48
CA ASP A 152 13.53 -10.86 22.76
C ASP A 152 12.19 -10.14 22.56
N PHE A 153 11.18 -10.54 23.33
CA PHE A 153 9.82 -10.04 23.15
C PHE A 153 9.69 -8.56 23.53
N ASN A 154 10.25 -8.17 24.68
CA ASN A 154 10.04 -6.85 25.26
C ASN A 154 10.73 -5.73 24.49
N HIS A 155 11.93 -6.00 23.95
CA HIS A 155 12.75 -4.99 23.30
C HIS A 155 12.92 -5.21 21.79
N SER A 156 12.44 -6.35 21.27
CA SER A 156 12.61 -6.75 19.87
C SER A 156 14.08 -6.77 19.45
N THR A 157 14.90 -7.47 20.24
CA THR A 157 16.34 -7.54 20.04
C THR A 157 16.88 -8.97 19.90
N CYS A 158 18.08 -9.05 19.34
CA CYS A 158 18.91 -10.23 19.18
C CYS A 158 20.29 -9.90 19.73
N GLY A 159 20.69 -10.56 20.83
CA GLY A 159 21.93 -10.20 21.53
C GLY A 159 21.96 -8.74 22.02
N GLY A 160 20.80 -8.16 22.35
CA GLY A 160 20.67 -6.77 22.78
C GLY A 160 20.60 -5.72 21.66
N LYS A 161 20.59 -6.15 20.39
CA LYS A 161 20.50 -5.27 19.22
C LYS A 161 19.25 -5.51 18.39
N ASN A 162 18.61 -4.45 17.88
CA ASN A 162 17.37 -4.57 17.10
C ASN A 162 17.60 -4.93 15.63
N GLU A 163 18.77 -4.63 15.05
CA GLU A 163 18.97 -4.66 13.59
C GLU A 163 18.89 -6.05 12.98
N LEU A 164 18.95 -7.09 13.80
CA LEU A 164 18.86 -8.50 13.39
C LEU A 164 17.50 -9.12 13.70
N CYS A 165 16.60 -8.42 14.39
CA CYS A 165 15.28 -8.94 14.74
C CYS A 165 14.25 -8.59 13.64
N TYR A 166 13.84 -9.59 12.87
CA TYR A 166 12.86 -9.41 11.79
C TYR A 166 11.64 -10.33 11.94
N GLY A 167 10.47 -9.75 11.66
CA GLY A 167 9.24 -10.48 11.41
C GLY A 167 9.37 -11.31 10.14
N ARG A 168 8.81 -12.53 10.15
CA ARG A 168 8.81 -13.43 8.99
C ARG A 168 7.41 -13.60 8.41
N GLY A 169 7.29 -13.30 7.12
CA GLY A 169 6.10 -13.61 6.32
C GLY A 169 5.90 -15.12 6.13
N PRO A 170 4.71 -15.56 5.69
CA PRO A 170 4.36 -16.98 5.58
C PRO A 170 5.22 -17.78 4.59
N SER A 171 5.94 -17.11 3.68
CA SER A 171 6.84 -17.74 2.71
C SER A 171 8.29 -17.28 2.86
N TYR A 172 8.71 -16.86 4.06
CA TYR A 172 10.08 -16.42 4.33
C TYR A 172 11.12 -17.43 3.79
N PRO A 173 12.17 -16.98 3.08
CA PRO A 173 12.58 -15.59 2.87
C PRO A 173 11.94 -14.91 1.63
N ASP A 174 11.01 -15.55 0.93
CA ASP A 174 10.33 -14.95 -0.23
C ASP A 174 9.24 -13.96 0.21
N GLU A 175 9.57 -12.67 0.20
CA GLU A 175 8.66 -11.57 0.53
C GLU A 175 7.57 -11.36 -0.52
N PHE A 176 7.83 -11.68 -1.80
CA PHE A 176 6.82 -11.57 -2.85
C PHE A 176 5.74 -12.63 -2.67
N GLU A 177 6.14 -13.88 -2.44
CA GLU A 177 5.19 -14.96 -2.16
C GLU A 177 4.48 -14.73 -0.82
N SER A 178 5.18 -14.19 0.18
CA SER A 178 4.55 -13.77 1.45
C SER A 178 3.47 -12.72 1.22
N THR A 179 3.77 -11.68 0.43
CA THR A 179 2.82 -10.63 0.03
C THR A 179 1.62 -11.21 -0.72
N ARG A 180 1.87 -12.14 -1.65
CA ARG A 180 0.81 -12.84 -2.40
C ARG A 180 -0.11 -13.61 -1.47
N ILE A 181 0.43 -14.39 -0.52
CA ILE A 181 -0.35 -15.20 0.43
C ILE A 181 -1.19 -14.31 1.36
N ILE A 182 -0.61 -13.24 1.91
CA ILE A 182 -1.35 -12.34 2.80
C ILE A 182 -2.42 -11.56 2.02
N GLY A 183 -2.12 -11.14 0.78
CA GLY A 183 -3.11 -10.53 -0.11
C GLY A 183 -4.24 -11.48 -0.46
N ASP A 184 -3.94 -12.73 -0.82
CA ASP A 184 -4.93 -13.77 -1.12
C ASP A 184 -5.84 -14.04 0.09
N ARG A 185 -5.30 -14.16 1.31
CA ARG A 185 -6.13 -14.33 2.53
C ARG A 185 -7.14 -13.19 2.72
N GLN A 186 -6.73 -11.95 2.46
CA GLN A 186 -7.63 -10.79 2.52
C GLN A 186 -8.67 -10.86 1.39
N PHE A 187 -8.24 -11.13 0.16
CA PHE A 187 -9.09 -11.27 -1.02
C PHE A 187 -10.17 -12.35 -0.85
N GLN A 188 -9.79 -13.56 -0.44
CA GLN A 188 -10.73 -14.67 -0.24
C GLN A 188 -11.80 -14.30 0.79
N LYS A 189 -11.43 -13.60 1.86
CA LYS A 189 -12.41 -13.15 2.85
C LYS A 189 -13.31 -12.05 2.31
N ALA A 190 -12.79 -11.14 1.49
CA ALA A 190 -13.60 -10.12 0.82
C ALA A 190 -14.61 -10.74 -0.14
N VAL A 191 -14.21 -11.72 -0.96
CA VAL A 191 -15.12 -12.46 -1.86
C VAL A 191 -16.23 -13.17 -1.08
N ASP A 192 -15.88 -13.87 0.00
CA ASP A 192 -16.86 -14.51 0.89
C ASP A 192 -17.91 -13.51 1.41
N LEU A 193 -17.46 -12.36 1.91
CA LEU A 193 -18.35 -11.30 2.39
C LEU A 193 -19.16 -10.66 1.26
N PHE A 194 -18.57 -10.48 0.07
CA PHE A 194 -19.19 -9.84 -1.09
C PHE A 194 -20.35 -10.66 -1.64
N ASN A 195 -20.19 -11.99 -1.65
CA ASN A 195 -21.20 -12.94 -2.09
C ASN A 195 -22.31 -13.12 -1.04
N LYS A 196 -22.00 -12.98 0.26
CA LYS A 196 -22.97 -13.12 1.37
C LYS A 196 -23.65 -11.81 1.77
N ALA A 197 -23.20 -10.67 1.24
CA ALA A 197 -23.73 -9.35 1.58
C ALA A 197 -25.24 -9.28 1.32
N SER A 198 -26.01 -9.08 2.38
CA SER A 198 -27.49 -9.09 2.38
C SER A 198 -28.11 -7.89 3.09
N GLU A 199 -27.38 -7.23 3.98
CA GLU A 199 -27.84 -6.00 4.63
C GLU A 199 -27.69 -4.81 3.68
N GLN A 200 -28.82 -4.33 3.14
CA GLN A 200 -28.85 -3.11 2.34
C GLN A 200 -28.71 -1.89 3.25
N LEU A 201 -27.74 -1.02 2.95
CA LEU A 201 -27.60 0.23 3.69
C LEU A 201 -28.75 1.19 3.38
N LYS A 202 -29.45 1.68 4.40
CA LYS A 202 -30.55 2.65 4.28
C LYS A 202 -30.36 3.87 5.18
N GLY A 203 -30.88 5.01 4.76
CA GLY A 203 -30.88 6.27 5.53
C GLY A 203 -30.04 7.39 4.89
N LYS A 204 -29.89 8.49 5.62
CA LYS A 204 -29.22 9.70 5.11
C LYS A 204 -27.70 9.53 4.97
N VAL A 205 -27.13 10.34 4.09
CA VAL A 205 -25.68 10.59 4.02
C VAL A 205 -25.41 11.92 4.72
N ASP A 206 -24.45 11.93 5.64
CA ASP A 206 -24.15 13.11 6.48
C ASP A 206 -22.68 13.07 6.94
N TYR A 207 -22.10 14.20 7.33
CA TYR A 207 -20.71 14.25 7.79
C TYR A 207 -20.44 15.39 8.77
N ARG A 208 -19.42 15.24 9.61
CA ARG A 208 -18.79 16.36 10.35
C ARG A 208 -17.29 16.30 10.18
N HIS A 209 -16.67 17.46 10.06
CA HIS A 209 -15.23 17.63 9.88
C HIS A 209 -14.77 18.86 10.67
N THR A 210 -13.63 18.77 11.34
CA THR A 210 -12.99 19.90 12.00
C THR A 210 -11.47 19.71 12.04
N TYR A 211 -10.73 20.81 12.06
CA TYR A 211 -9.31 20.84 12.35
C TYR A 211 -9.10 21.16 13.83
N LEU A 212 -8.14 20.50 14.47
CA LEU A 212 -7.85 20.69 15.88
C LEU A 212 -6.35 20.86 16.09
N ASP A 213 -5.98 21.80 16.96
CA ASP A 213 -4.59 21.97 17.40
C ASP A 213 -4.28 20.99 18.53
N PHE A 214 -3.76 19.82 18.16
CA PHE A 214 -3.43 18.72 19.07
C PHE A 214 -2.25 19.03 20.00
N SER A 215 -1.55 20.16 19.82
CA SER A 215 -0.46 20.55 20.72
C SER A 215 -0.93 20.98 22.12
N LYS A 216 -2.24 21.22 22.31
CA LYS A 216 -2.76 21.88 23.52
C LYS A 216 -4.23 21.60 23.86
N ILE A 217 -4.77 20.46 23.45
CA ILE A 217 -6.17 20.10 23.72
C ILE A 217 -6.33 19.78 25.21
N ASP A 218 -7.30 20.43 25.85
CA ASP A 218 -7.76 20.04 27.19
C ASP A 218 -8.66 18.81 27.10
N VAL A 219 -8.34 17.78 27.88
CA VAL A 219 -9.00 16.47 27.88
C VAL A 219 -9.60 16.22 29.25
N THR A 220 -10.91 16.00 29.31
CA THR A 220 -11.62 15.68 30.56
C THR A 220 -11.66 14.17 30.77
N LEU A 221 -11.00 13.68 31.82
CA LEU A 221 -10.98 12.27 32.20
C LEU A 221 -11.90 12.01 33.39
N PRO A 222 -12.66 10.90 33.40
CA PRO A 222 -13.44 10.49 34.55
C PRO A 222 -12.53 9.99 35.68
N LYS A 223 -12.81 10.41 36.92
CA LYS A 223 -12.09 9.98 38.14
C LYS A 223 -13.08 9.57 39.22
N GLN A 224 -12.66 8.74 40.18
CA GLN A 224 -13.49 8.45 41.35
C GLN A 224 -13.86 9.77 42.06
N GLY A 225 -15.17 10.07 42.13
CA GLY A 225 -15.68 11.28 42.76
C GLY A 225 -15.65 12.56 41.93
N GLY A 226 -15.33 12.51 40.62
CA GLY A 226 -15.37 13.70 39.76
C GLY A 226 -14.73 13.52 38.38
N SER A 227 -14.13 14.59 37.87
CA SER A 227 -13.35 14.59 36.63
C SER A 227 -12.04 15.34 36.84
N GLU A 228 -10.99 14.90 36.15
CA GLU A 228 -9.74 15.65 36.05
C GLU A 228 -9.53 16.15 34.63
N VAL A 229 -8.95 17.33 34.49
CA VAL A 229 -8.58 17.90 33.19
C VAL A 229 -7.09 17.75 33.01
N VAL A 230 -6.71 17.01 31.98
CA VAL A 230 -5.32 16.85 31.52
C VAL A 230 -5.17 17.52 30.15
N LYS A 231 -3.93 17.62 29.65
CA LYS A 231 -3.66 18.25 28.35
C LYS A 231 -2.89 17.32 27.43
N THR A 232 -3.11 17.45 26.13
CA THR A 232 -2.15 16.94 25.14
C THR A 232 -0.89 17.80 25.11
N CYS A 233 0.19 17.25 24.56
CA CYS A 233 1.50 17.89 24.51
C CYS A 233 1.84 18.37 23.09
N PRO A 234 2.72 19.37 22.93
CA PRO A 234 3.46 19.57 21.69
C PRO A 234 4.12 18.27 21.22
N ALA A 235 4.16 18.04 19.90
CA ALA A 235 4.59 16.76 19.33
C ALA A 235 6.04 16.38 19.71
N ALA A 236 6.25 15.16 20.20
CA ALA A 236 7.60 14.62 20.43
C ALA A 236 7.69 13.13 20.10
N MET A 237 8.84 12.72 19.56
CA MET A 237 9.18 11.33 19.31
C MET A 237 10.13 10.81 20.40
N GLY A 238 9.83 9.63 20.92
CA GLY A 238 10.63 8.97 21.95
C GLY A 238 11.86 8.27 21.40
N PHE A 239 12.75 7.79 22.26
CA PHE A 239 13.94 7.02 21.85
C PHE A 239 13.58 5.76 21.04
N ALA A 240 12.58 5.00 21.48
CA ALA A 240 12.13 3.80 20.78
C ALA A 240 11.55 4.05 19.38
N PHE A 241 11.29 5.30 18.97
CA PHE A 241 10.97 5.62 17.57
C PHE A 241 12.15 5.23 16.65
N ALA A 242 13.38 5.50 17.06
CA ALA A 242 14.56 5.16 16.26
C ALA A 242 14.88 3.65 16.27
N ALA A 243 14.24 2.87 17.14
CA ALA A 243 14.38 1.41 17.17
C ALA A 243 13.61 0.71 16.03
N GLY A 244 12.66 1.38 15.37
CA GLY A 244 11.78 0.76 14.38
C GLY A 244 10.97 -0.41 14.95
N THR A 245 10.46 -1.26 14.08
CA THR A 245 9.69 -2.46 14.45
C THR A 245 10.33 -3.73 13.93
N THR A 246 9.77 -4.89 14.28
CA THR A 246 10.19 -6.15 13.66
C THR A 246 9.90 -6.22 12.16
N ASP A 247 8.99 -5.38 11.64
CA ASP A 247 8.71 -5.29 10.19
C ASP A 247 9.73 -4.42 9.45
N GLY A 248 10.50 -3.62 10.19
CA GLY A 248 11.50 -2.70 9.67
C GLY A 248 12.33 -2.18 10.84
N PRO A 249 13.36 -2.92 11.28
CA PRO A 249 14.13 -2.51 12.43
C PRO A 249 14.91 -1.25 12.10
N GLY A 250 15.10 -0.44 13.13
CA GLY A 250 15.90 0.77 13.10
C GLY A 250 17.39 0.47 12.95
N ALA A 251 18.20 1.37 13.48
CA ALA A 251 19.65 1.24 13.46
C ALA A 251 20.23 1.73 14.78
N PHE A 252 21.51 1.44 15.01
CA PHE A 252 22.27 1.86 16.19
C PHE A 252 21.80 1.14 17.46
N ASP A 253 22.13 1.70 18.61
CA ASP A 253 21.87 1.14 19.94
C ASP A 253 20.44 1.40 20.46
N PHE A 254 19.50 1.79 19.59
CA PHE A 254 18.10 2.00 19.98
C PHE A 254 17.36 0.67 20.12
N THR A 255 16.58 0.53 21.19
CA THR A 255 15.73 -0.63 21.46
C THR A 255 14.29 -0.19 21.71
N GLN A 256 13.33 -1.09 21.49
CA GLN A 256 11.96 -0.81 21.89
C GLN A 256 11.81 -0.93 23.40
N GLY A 257 10.89 -0.18 23.99
CA GLY A 257 10.66 -0.19 25.44
C GLY A 257 11.61 0.72 26.22
N ASP A 258 12.44 1.52 25.53
CA ASP A 258 13.34 2.47 26.19
C ASP A 258 12.55 3.64 26.79
N ASP A 259 12.47 3.65 28.12
CA ASP A 259 11.83 4.69 28.93
C ASP A 259 12.83 5.60 29.67
N GLN A 260 14.14 5.37 29.52
CA GLN A 260 15.20 6.14 30.20
C GLN A 260 15.99 7.05 29.23
N GLY A 261 16.22 6.57 28.01
CA GLY A 261 17.11 7.20 27.02
C GLY A 261 18.60 6.92 27.27
N ASN A 262 19.43 7.33 26.31
CA ASN A 262 20.89 7.21 26.34
C ASN A 262 21.57 8.61 26.33
N PRO A 263 22.49 8.90 27.28
CA PRO A 263 23.22 10.17 27.37
C PRO A 263 23.88 10.66 26.07
N PHE A 264 24.38 9.75 25.22
CA PHE A 264 24.99 10.13 23.95
C PHE A 264 23.96 10.77 23.01
N TRP A 265 22.81 10.14 22.85
CA TRP A 265 21.74 10.65 21.98
C TRP A 265 21.02 11.85 22.58
N GLU A 266 21.01 12.00 23.90
CA GLU A 266 20.57 13.23 24.54
C GLU A 266 21.46 14.43 24.16
N LEU A 267 22.78 14.24 24.08
CA LEU A 267 23.70 15.28 23.63
C LEU A 267 23.43 15.67 22.16
N VAL A 268 23.22 14.67 21.28
CA VAL A 268 22.89 14.89 19.86
C VAL A 268 21.55 15.61 19.72
N ARG A 269 20.53 15.19 20.46
CA ARG A 269 19.22 15.87 20.56
C ARG A 269 19.41 17.32 20.97
N ASN A 270 20.17 17.59 22.03
CA ASN A 270 20.34 18.93 22.58
C ASN A 270 21.06 19.88 21.60
N LEU A 271 21.90 19.35 20.69
CA LEU A 271 22.49 20.13 19.60
C LEU A 271 21.45 20.58 18.57
N LEU A 272 20.40 19.77 18.33
CA LEU A 272 19.29 20.11 17.45
C LEU A 272 18.27 21.02 18.15
N LYS A 273 17.75 20.56 19.29
CA LYS A 273 16.76 21.24 20.13
C LYS A 273 16.67 20.56 21.50
N THR A 274 17.02 21.28 22.57
CA THR A 274 16.83 20.81 23.95
C THR A 274 15.35 20.94 24.38
N PRO A 275 14.68 19.84 24.79
CA PRO A 275 13.33 19.91 25.35
C PRO A 275 13.30 20.69 26.67
N ASN A 276 12.27 21.52 26.87
CA ASN A 276 12.09 22.22 28.15
C ASN A 276 11.42 21.31 29.20
N LYS A 277 11.40 21.75 30.46
CA LYS A 277 10.85 20.96 31.58
C LYS A 277 9.36 20.65 31.41
N GLU A 278 8.58 21.60 30.91
CA GLU A 278 7.15 21.43 30.65
C GLU A 278 6.87 20.32 29.62
N GLN A 279 7.64 20.30 28.54
CA GLN A 279 7.55 19.30 27.48
C GLN A 279 7.97 17.91 27.97
N ILE A 280 9.04 17.83 28.76
CA ILE A 280 9.48 16.58 29.38
C ILE A 280 8.40 16.04 30.32
N ASP A 281 7.84 16.89 31.17
CA ASP A 281 6.83 16.51 32.17
C ASP A 281 5.51 16.09 31.50
N CYS A 282 5.11 16.78 30.43
CA CYS A 282 3.90 16.43 29.66
C CYS A 282 4.03 15.07 28.96
N GLN A 283 5.21 14.76 28.42
CA GLN A 283 5.43 13.55 27.62
C GLN A 283 5.72 12.30 28.46
N GLN A 284 5.94 12.42 29.78
CA GLN A 284 6.25 11.28 30.65
C GLN A 284 5.31 10.08 30.43
N PRO A 285 5.84 8.83 30.42
CA PRO A 285 7.24 8.45 30.68
C PRO A 285 8.16 8.49 29.45
N LYS A 286 7.72 9.05 28.31
CA LYS A 286 8.52 9.04 27.08
C LYS A 286 9.82 9.83 27.23
N PRO A 287 11.00 9.20 27.05
CA PRO A 287 12.25 9.93 26.91
C PRO A 287 12.27 10.55 25.52
N ILE A 288 12.29 11.89 25.43
CA ILE A 288 12.20 12.61 24.16
C ILE A 288 13.52 12.47 23.40
N LEU A 289 13.47 11.91 22.19
CA LEU A 289 14.59 11.90 21.23
C LEU A 289 14.52 13.11 20.28
N LEU A 290 13.34 13.41 19.75
CA LEU A 290 13.12 14.56 18.85
C LEU A 290 11.95 15.41 19.34
N ASP A 291 12.22 16.67 19.66
CA ASP A 291 11.22 17.64 20.13
C ASP A 291 10.53 18.36 18.96
N THR A 292 9.90 17.56 18.09
CA THR A 292 9.40 18.02 16.78
C THR A 292 8.37 19.15 16.84
N GLY A 293 7.63 19.25 17.94
CA GLY A 293 6.65 20.30 18.20
C GLY A 293 7.30 21.67 18.40
N GLU A 294 8.56 21.69 18.86
CA GLU A 294 9.35 22.91 19.11
C GLU A 294 10.44 23.15 18.05
N MET A 295 10.51 22.30 17.02
CA MET A 295 11.40 22.41 15.87
C MET A 295 10.68 23.10 14.69
N LYS A 296 10.98 24.39 14.50
CA LYS A 296 10.22 25.29 13.59
C LYS A 296 10.98 25.74 12.34
N LYS A 297 12.26 25.36 12.19
CA LYS A 297 13.14 25.78 11.09
C LYS A 297 13.56 24.58 10.24
N PRO A 298 13.52 24.68 8.89
CA PRO A 298 13.05 25.81 8.08
C PRO A 298 11.51 26.00 8.09
N TYR A 299 10.77 25.00 8.56
CA TYR A 299 9.32 24.99 8.81
C TYR A 299 9.03 23.98 9.93
N ASP A 300 7.77 23.82 10.33
CA ASP A 300 7.35 22.83 11.35
C ASP A 300 7.75 21.39 10.97
N TRP A 301 8.38 20.66 11.90
CA TRP A 301 8.84 19.28 11.67
C TRP A 301 7.73 18.24 11.86
N ALA A 302 6.66 18.57 12.60
CA ALA A 302 5.49 17.73 12.78
C ALA A 302 4.20 18.58 12.69
N PRO A 303 3.10 18.03 12.15
CA PRO A 303 1.83 18.74 12.11
C PRO A 303 1.25 18.85 13.53
N SER A 304 0.83 20.06 13.93
CA SER A 304 0.05 20.27 15.15
C SER A 304 -1.46 20.37 14.89
N ILE A 305 -1.84 20.82 13.69
CA ILE A 305 -3.23 20.98 13.27
C ILE A 305 -3.67 19.71 12.52
N LEU A 306 -4.56 18.93 13.13
CA LEU A 306 -5.02 17.65 12.58
C LEU A 306 -6.49 17.69 12.17
N PRO A 307 -6.85 17.21 10.97
CA PRO A 307 -8.23 16.98 10.54
C PRO A 307 -8.78 15.72 11.17
N ILE A 308 -9.95 15.81 11.79
CA ILE A 308 -10.77 14.65 12.14
C ILE A 308 -12.11 14.72 11.44
N GLN A 309 -12.66 13.57 11.04
CA GLN A 309 -13.91 13.50 10.30
C GLN A 309 -14.71 12.25 10.66
N ILE A 310 -16.02 12.44 10.77
CA ILE A 310 -17.01 11.37 10.83
C ILE A 310 -17.89 11.44 9.57
N LEU A 311 -18.06 10.31 8.89
CA LEU A 311 -18.95 10.17 7.74
C LEU A 311 -20.06 9.18 8.10
N ARG A 312 -21.29 9.46 7.69
CA ARG A 312 -22.45 8.59 7.85
C ARG A 312 -23.02 8.24 6.49
N ILE A 313 -23.24 6.95 6.27
CA ILE A 313 -23.94 6.39 5.10
C ILE A 313 -25.00 5.44 5.66
N GLY A 314 -26.19 5.99 5.93
CA GLY A 314 -27.25 5.25 6.61
C GLY A 314 -26.82 4.80 8.00
N GLN A 315 -26.77 3.49 8.21
CA GLN A 315 -26.27 2.76 9.36
C GLN A 315 -24.75 2.52 9.40
N LEU A 316 -23.99 2.85 8.34
CA LEU A 316 -22.53 2.81 8.36
C LEU A 316 -21.98 4.16 8.83
N VAL A 317 -21.04 4.14 9.76
CA VAL A 317 -20.30 5.30 10.24
C VAL A 317 -18.80 5.05 10.08
N ILE A 318 -18.11 5.96 9.39
CA ILE A 318 -16.68 5.90 9.12
C ILE A 318 -15.99 6.96 9.96
N LEU A 319 -15.03 6.54 10.79
CA LEU A 319 -14.18 7.41 11.60
C LEU A 319 -12.84 7.58 10.88
N SER A 320 -12.65 8.74 10.25
CA SER A 320 -11.43 9.09 9.52
C SER A 320 -10.40 9.67 10.48
N VAL A 321 -9.35 8.91 10.77
CA VAL A 321 -8.32 9.29 11.74
C VAL A 321 -6.97 9.54 11.06
N PRO A 322 -6.26 10.64 11.39
CA PRO A 322 -5.03 11.04 10.72
C PRO A 322 -3.77 10.38 11.30
N GLY A 323 -3.82 9.08 11.57
CA GLY A 323 -2.69 8.34 12.15
C GLY A 323 -2.95 6.84 12.26
N GLU A 324 -2.01 6.15 12.90
CA GLU A 324 -2.00 4.70 13.04
C GLU A 324 -2.44 4.28 14.45
N PHE A 325 -3.72 3.97 14.59
CA PHE A 325 -4.28 3.53 15.86
C PHE A 325 -3.89 2.07 16.13
N THR A 326 -3.44 1.77 17.34
CA THR A 326 -3.27 0.38 17.80
C THR A 326 -4.60 -0.36 17.84
N THR A 327 -4.52 -1.67 18.04
CA THR A 327 -5.67 -2.56 18.13
C THR A 327 -6.64 -2.08 19.20
N MET A 328 -6.16 -1.77 20.40
CA MET A 328 -7.04 -1.31 21.48
C MET A 328 -7.42 0.16 21.36
N ALA A 329 -6.54 1.03 20.85
CA ALA A 329 -6.90 2.42 20.61
C ALA A 329 -8.11 2.52 19.66
N GLY A 330 -8.08 1.78 18.56
CA GLY A 330 -9.18 1.75 17.61
C GLY A 330 -10.47 1.13 18.16
N ARG A 331 -10.37 0.06 18.97
CA ARG A 331 -11.55 -0.53 19.66
C ARG A 331 -12.22 0.50 20.58
N ARG A 332 -11.44 1.14 21.46
CA ARG A 332 -11.96 2.15 22.40
C ARG A 332 -12.64 3.33 21.68
N LEU A 333 -12.05 3.81 20.58
CA LEU A 333 -12.66 4.87 19.79
C LEU A 333 -13.99 4.44 19.15
N ARG A 334 -14.03 3.27 18.51
CA ARG A 334 -15.28 2.74 17.90
C ARG A 334 -16.38 2.58 18.94
N ASP A 335 -16.08 2.00 20.10
CA ASP A 335 -17.05 1.73 21.14
C ASP A 335 -17.58 3.02 21.77
N ALA A 336 -16.69 4.00 21.98
CA ALA A 336 -17.06 5.32 22.50
C ALA A 336 -18.02 6.06 21.55
N VAL A 337 -17.72 6.07 20.25
CA VAL A 337 -18.59 6.70 19.24
C VAL A 337 -19.89 5.94 19.08
N ARG A 338 -19.85 4.61 19.00
CA ARG A 338 -21.05 3.75 18.95
C ARG A 338 -21.97 4.07 20.12
N THR A 339 -21.43 4.16 21.34
CA THR A 339 -22.20 4.46 22.55
C THR A 339 -22.93 5.81 22.48
N VAL A 340 -22.25 6.86 21.99
CA VAL A 340 -22.86 8.18 21.82
C VAL A 340 -23.99 8.12 20.79
N LEU A 341 -23.75 7.46 19.66
CA LEU A 341 -24.73 7.34 18.58
C LEU A 341 -25.97 6.54 19.01
N THR A 342 -25.80 5.39 19.67
CA THR A 342 -26.93 4.55 20.12
C THR A 342 -27.72 5.20 21.24
N SER A 343 -27.07 5.92 22.17
CA SER A 343 -27.75 6.53 23.33
C SER A 343 -28.45 7.84 22.99
N GLY A 344 -27.86 8.67 22.12
CA GLY A 344 -28.43 9.97 21.72
C GLY A 344 -29.34 9.89 20.49
N GLY A 345 -29.27 8.80 19.72
CA GLY A 345 -29.85 8.68 18.39
C GLY A 345 -31.36 8.41 18.31
N HIS A 346 -32.09 8.40 19.42
CA HIS A 346 -33.54 8.13 19.46
C HIS A 346 -34.01 6.91 18.64
N GLY A 347 -33.20 5.84 18.60
CA GLY A 347 -33.49 4.62 17.84
C GLY A 347 -33.01 4.61 16.38
N GLU A 348 -32.58 5.75 15.83
CA GLU A 348 -32.05 5.86 14.46
C GLU A 348 -30.75 5.06 14.26
N PHE A 349 -29.99 4.85 15.35
CA PHE A 349 -28.67 4.23 15.35
C PHE A 349 -28.65 2.83 16.00
N ASN A 350 -29.78 2.13 16.11
CA ASN A 350 -29.84 0.85 16.82
C ASN A 350 -29.04 -0.29 16.15
N ASN A 351 -28.87 -0.26 14.83
CA ASN A 351 -28.13 -1.27 14.08
C ASN A 351 -26.96 -0.65 13.32
N ILE A 352 -25.97 -0.07 14.02
CA ILE A 352 -24.87 0.68 13.39
C ILE A 352 -23.54 -0.08 13.28
N HIS A 353 -22.92 0.11 12.13
CA HIS A 353 -21.58 -0.37 11.83
C HIS A 353 -20.62 0.80 11.94
N VAL A 354 -19.69 0.76 12.89
CA VAL A 354 -18.66 1.80 13.05
C VAL A 354 -17.32 1.22 12.59
N VAL A 355 -16.73 1.83 11.57
CA VAL A 355 -15.40 1.46 11.03
C VAL A 355 -14.41 2.59 11.26
N ILE A 356 -13.13 2.25 11.36
CA ILE A 356 -12.03 3.22 11.36
C ILE A 356 -11.42 3.21 9.97
N ALA A 357 -11.19 4.40 9.41
CA ALA A 357 -10.32 4.63 8.28
C ALA A 357 -9.04 5.30 8.82
N GLY A 358 -7.99 4.50 9.00
CA GLY A 358 -6.68 4.98 9.41
C GLY A 358 -5.96 5.75 8.30
N LEU A 359 -4.89 6.47 8.64
CA LEU A 359 -4.06 7.22 7.69
C LEU A 359 -4.87 8.14 6.74
N THR A 360 -5.92 8.77 7.26
CA THR A 360 -6.84 9.57 6.45
C THR A 360 -6.57 11.07 6.61
N ASN A 361 -6.64 11.82 5.51
CA ASN A 361 -6.47 13.29 5.39
C ASN A 361 -5.04 13.82 5.67
N THR A 362 -4.39 13.41 6.76
CA THR A 362 -2.97 13.70 7.05
C THR A 362 -2.36 12.56 7.87
N TYR A 363 -1.09 12.69 8.25
CA TYR A 363 -0.37 11.70 9.02
C TYR A 363 0.29 12.30 10.26
N SER A 364 -0.07 11.78 11.43
CA SER A 364 0.45 12.19 12.74
C SER A 364 1.06 11.01 13.52
N GLN A 365 1.73 10.09 12.82
CA GLN A 365 2.34 8.89 13.40
C GLN A 365 1.30 7.99 14.10
N TYR A 366 1.64 7.43 15.26
CA TYR A 366 0.87 6.40 15.95
C TYR A 366 -0.06 6.98 17.02
N VAL A 367 -1.06 6.20 17.40
CA VAL A 367 -1.94 6.47 18.54
C VAL A 367 -2.11 5.19 19.35
N THR A 368 -1.47 5.17 20.52
CA THR A 368 -1.64 4.09 21.51
C THR A 368 -2.70 4.44 22.54
N THR A 369 -3.14 3.44 23.29
CA THR A 369 -3.80 3.66 24.58
C THR A 369 -2.84 4.28 25.59
N PHE A 370 -3.37 4.81 26.71
CA PHE A 370 -2.55 5.34 27.80
C PHE A 370 -1.63 4.25 28.35
N GLU A 371 -2.14 3.03 28.47
CA GLU A 371 -1.47 1.86 29.04
C GLU A 371 -0.36 1.36 28.12
N GLU A 372 -0.64 1.23 26.82
CA GLU A 372 0.37 0.90 25.80
C GLU A 372 1.46 1.99 25.72
N TYR A 373 1.08 3.27 25.88
CA TYR A 373 2.03 4.38 25.90
C TYR A 373 3.06 4.24 27.03
N GLN A 374 2.66 3.73 28.20
CA GLN A 374 3.59 3.59 29.34
C GLN A 374 4.76 2.65 29.03
N VAL A 375 4.55 1.68 28.14
CA VAL A 375 5.57 0.67 27.80
C VAL A 375 6.66 1.25 26.90
N GLN A 376 6.40 2.35 26.17
CA GLN A 376 7.36 2.99 25.26
C GLN A 376 8.02 2.04 24.25
N ARG A 377 7.24 1.10 23.71
CA ARG A 377 7.57 0.46 22.42
C ARG A 377 7.49 1.47 21.27
N TYR A 378 7.78 1.03 20.05
CA TYR A 378 7.82 1.90 18.87
C TYR A 378 6.57 2.78 18.72
N GLU A 379 5.38 2.20 18.87
CA GLU A 379 4.10 2.89 18.71
C GLU A 379 3.86 3.92 19.84
N GLY A 380 4.27 3.59 21.07
CA GLY A 380 4.18 4.48 22.23
C GLY A 380 5.13 5.67 22.11
N ALA A 381 6.37 5.43 21.69
CA ALA A 381 7.34 6.47 21.41
C ALA A 381 6.93 7.35 20.22
N SER A 382 6.17 6.79 19.28
CA SER A 382 5.65 7.50 18.10
C SER A 382 4.28 8.14 18.32
N THR A 383 3.70 8.05 19.52
CA THR A 383 2.45 8.75 19.86
C THR A 383 2.74 10.20 20.21
N LEU A 384 2.69 11.08 19.20
CA LEU A 384 3.30 12.41 19.24
C LEU A 384 2.85 13.31 20.40
N PHE A 385 1.55 13.37 20.68
CA PHE A 385 0.96 14.39 21.57
C PHE A 385 0.81 13.92 23.03
N GLY A 386 1.66 12.99 23.44
CA GLY A 386 1.74 12.51 24.82
C GLY A 386 0.73 11.41 25.17
N PRO A 387 0.69 11.00 26.46
CA PRO A 387 -0.05 9.81 26.93
C PRO A 387 -1.57 9.90 26.75
N HIS A 388 -2.11 11.12 26.61
CA HIS A 388 -3.55 11.37 26.49
C HIS A 388 -4.02 11.62 25.05
N THR A 389 -3.17 11.32 24.05
CA THR A 389 -3.51 11.48 22.62
C THR A 389 -4.80 10.74 22.24
N LEU A 390 -4.94 9.46 22.62
CA LEU A 390 -6.17 8.71 22.35
C LEU A 390 -7.40 9.30 23.06
N SER A 391 -7.23 9.73 24.31
CA SER A 391 -8.33 10.33 25.08
C SER A 391 -8.83 11.62 24.43
N ALA A 392 -7.93 12.44 23.87
CA ALA A 392 -8.29 13.59 23.06
C ALA A 392 -9.09 13.17 21.82
N TYR A 393 -8.61 12.19 21.04
CA TYR A 393 -9.37 11.69 19.90
C TYR A 393 -10.77 11.21 20.29
N ILE A 394 -10.90 10.41 21.36
CA ILE A 394 -12.20 9.93 21.84
C ILE A 394 -13.12 11.11 22.20
N GLN A 395 -12.61 12.10 22.95
CA GLN A 395 -13.38 13.28 23.33
C GLN A 395 -13.90 14.03 22.10
N GLU A 396 -13.03 14.30 21.13
CA GLU A 396 -13.37 15.11 19.97
C GLU A 396 -14.29 14.36 18.98
N PHE A 397 -14.10 13.05 18.79
CA PHE A 397 -15.03 12.23 18.01
C PHE A 397 -16.40 12.08 18.66
N LYS A 398 -16.49 12.07 20.00
CA LYS A 398 -17.79 12.15 20.69
C LYS A 398 -18.50 13.46 20.37
N LYS A 399 -17.79 14.59 20.31
CA LYS A 399 -18.37 15.89 19.89
C LYS A 399 -18.89 15.82 18.45
N LEU A 400 -18.12 15.21 17.53
CA LEU A 400 -18.56 15.00 16.15
C LEU A 400 -19.83 14.15 16.08
N ALA A 401 -19.88 13.05 16.83
CA ALA A 401 -21.02 12.15 16.88
C ALA A 401 -22.27 12.84 17.46
N THR A 402 -22.13 13.63 18.52
CA THR A 402 -23.24 14.42 19.07
C THR A 402 -23.76 15.44 18.06
N ALA A 403 -22.88 16.15 17.36
CA ALA A 403 -23.26 17.11 16.31
C ALA A 403 -23.94 16.43 15.11
N LEU A 404 -23.56 15.18 14.81
CA LEU A 404 -24.18 14.35 13.78
C LEU A 404 -25.62 13.96 14.17
N ILE A 405 -25.84 13.59 15.43
CA ILE A 405 -27.17 13.27 15.99
C ILE A 405 -28.06 14.51 15.98
N SER A 406 -27.56 15.65 16.48
CA SER A 406 -28.35 16.89 16.62
C SER A 406 -28.56 17.64 15.30
N GLY A 407 -27.95 17.20 14.20
CA GLY A 407 -28.00 17.91 12.92
C GLY A 407 -27.25 19.24 12.92
N GLN A 408 -26.44 19.54 13.95
CA GLN A 408 -25.73 20.80 14.10
C GLN A 408 -24.39 20.79 13.37
N SER A 409 -24.00 21.91 12.76
CA SER A 409 -22.64 22.10 12.23
C SER A 409 -21.59 22.14 13.35
N ILE A 410 -20.34 21.82 13.01
CA ILE A 410 -19.20 22.03 13.92
C ILE A 410 -18.32 23.18 13.42
N VAL A 411 -17.66 23.86 14.35
CA VAL A 411 -16.68 24.92 14.02
C VAL A 411 -15.52 24.30 13.22
N PRO A 412 -15.10 24.90 12.09
CA PRO A 412 -14.07 24.34 11.21
C PRO A 412 -12.68 24.17 11.86
N GLY A 413 -12.35 24.97 12.88
CA GLY A 413 -11.05 24.97 13.52
C GLY A 413 -9.95 25.72 12.75
N PRO A 414 -8.71 25.75 13.28
CA PRO A 414 -7.58 26.43 12.63
C PRO A 414 -7.17 25.74 11.33
N GLN A 415 -6.76 26.51 10.33
CA GLN A 415 -6.32 25.94 9.05
C GLN A 415 -4.86 25.47 9.12
N PRO A 416 -4.52 24.30 8.56
CA PRO A 416 -3.13 23.85 8.48
C PRO A 416 -2.30 24.76 7.55
N PRO A 417 -0.97 24.89 7.79
CA PRO A 417 -0.11 25.70 6.94
C PRO A 417 0.05 25.09 5.53
N ASN A 418 0.13 25.94 4.51
CA ASN A 418 0.53 25.53 3.15
C ASN A 418 2.05 25.64 3.01
N LEU A 419 2.72 24.52 2.71
CA LEU A 419 4.18 24.41 2.61
C LEU A 419 4.69 24.08 1.19
N LEU A 420 3.82 24.11 0.16
CA LEU A 420 4.19 23.68 -1.20
C LEU A 420 5.38 24.46 -1.79
N ASP A 421 5.40 25.79 -1.64
CA ASP A 421 6.46 26.66 -2.17
C ASP A 421 7.74 26.68 -1.30
N LYS A 422 7.80 25.86 -0.24
CA LYS A 422 8.92 25.82 0.72
C LYS A 422 9.68 24.50 0.72
N GLN A 423 9.29 23.55 -0.13
CA GLN A 423 9.88 22.21 -0.16
C GLN A 423 11.33 22.25 -0.67
N ILE A 424 12.25 21.66 0.09
CA ILE A 424 13.65 21.52 -0.30
C ILE A 424 13.83 20.12 -0.89
N SER A 425 14.32 20.03 -2.13
CA SER A 425 14.65 18.75 -2.78
C SER A 425 16.15 18.58 -2.93
N LEU A 426 16.68 17.47 -2.41
CA LEU A 426 18.08 17.06 -2.56
C LEU A 426 18.26 15.98 -3.64
N LEU A 427 17.18 15.65 -4.37
CA LEU A 427 17.20 14.61 -5.39
C LEU A 427 17.80 15.15 -6.69
N THR A 428 18.89 14.54 -7.17
CA THR A 428 19.53 14.96 -8.42
C THR A 428 18.65 14.67 -9.65
N PRO A 429 18.55 15.61 -10.60
CA PRO A 429 17.78 15.40 -11.83
C PRO A 429 18.42 14.31 -12.71
N VAL A 430 17.65 13.78 -13.66
CA VAL A 430 18.21 12.95 -14.74
C VAL A 430 18.96 13.85 -15.70
N VAL A 431 20.26 13.59 -15.90
CA VAL A 431 21.12 14.40 -16.78
C VAL A 431 21.05 13.89 -18.22
N VAL A 432 21.43 12.63 -18.42
CA VAL A 432 21.51 11.99 -19.74
C VAL A 432 21.38 10.47 -19.61
N ASP A 433 20.77 9.84 -20.61
CA ASP A 433 20.76 8.40 -20.82
C ASP A 433 21.57 8.04 -22.07
N MET A 434 22.28 6.92 -22.03
CA MET A 434 23.09 6.40 -23.13
C MET A 434 22.98 4.89 -23.24
N THR A 435 23.26 4.37 -24.44
CA THR A 435 23.47 2.94 -24.71
C THR A 435 24.92 2.68 -25.12
N PRO A 436 25.37 1.42 -25.18
CA PRO A 436 26.64 1.07 -25.83
C PRO A 436 26.65 1.46 -27.32
N PRO A 437 27.84 1.68 -27.93
CA PRO A 437 27.95 1.93 -29.37
C PRO A 437 27.26 0.84 -30.19
N GLY A 438 26.45 1.24 -31.19
CA GLY A 438 25.71 0.32 -32.06
C GLY A 438 24.41 -0.24 -31.46
N VAL A 439 24.11 0.07 -30.20
CA VAL A 439 22.90 -0.40 -29.50
C VAL A 439 21.89 0.74 -29.35
N LYS A 440 20.60 0.43 -29.51
CA LYS A 440 19.49 1.37 -29.35
C LYS A 440 18.72 1.09 -28.06
N PHE A 441 18.06 2.12 -27.53
CA PHE A 441 17.11 1.93 -26.44
C PHE A 441 15.96 1.01 -26.87
N GLY A 442 15.66 -0.01 -26.08
CA GLY A 442 14.70 -1.06 -26.41
C GLY A 442 15.33 -2.29 -27.07
N ASP A 443 16.62 -2.28 -27.43
CA ASP A 443 17.30 -3.52 -27.84
C ASP A 443 17.39 -4.50 -26.66
N VAL A 444 17.21 -5.79 -26.94
CA VAL A 444 17.39 -6.86 -25.95
C VAL A 444 18.88 -7.07 -25.67
N SER A 445 19.28 -7.06 -24.40
CA SER A 445 20.63 -7.40 -23.97
C SER A 445 20.77 -8.85 -23.50
N VAL A 446 19.71 -9.39 -22.88
CA VAL A 446 19.61 -10.80 -22.49
C VAL A 446 18.21 -11.27 -22.90
N ASP A 447 18.16 -12.19 -23.86
CA ASP A 447 16.92 -12.74 -24.40
C ASP A 447 16.55 -14.07 -23.73
N VAL A 448 15.34 -14.56 -23.99
CA VAL A 448 14.95 -15.92 -23.60
C VAL A 448 15.81 -16.96 -24.32
N PRO A 449 16.03 -18.16 -23.74
CA PRO A 449 16.72 -19.23 -24.44
C PRO A 449 16.01 -19.59 -25.75
N LYS A 450 16.78 -19.87 -26.81
CA LYS A 450 16.22 -20.26 -28.11
C LYS A 450 15.37 -21.52 -27.99
N ASN A 451 14.22 -21.54 -28.65
CA ASN A 451 13.27 -22.66 -28.65
C ASN A 451 12.82 -23.08 -27.24
N SER A 452 12.70 -22.11 -26.33
CA SER A 452 12.30 -22.35 -24.95
C SER A 452 10.82 -22.69 -24.82
N THR A 453 10.53 -23.57 -23.85
CA THR A 453 9.19 -23.84 -23.36
C THR A 453 9.24 -23.75 -21.85
N PHE A 454 8.35 -22.95 -21.31
CA PHE A 454 8.19 -22.74 -19.87
C PHE A 454 6.86 -23.36 -19.43
N LYS A 455 6.80 -23.74 -18.17
CA LYS A 455 5.59 -24.21 -17.49
C LYS A 455 5.02 -23.09 -16.64
N ARG A 456 3.75 -23.23 -16.27
CA ARG A 456 3.17 -22.44 -15.17
C ARG A 456 4.03 -22.57 -13.91
N GLY A 457 4.22 -21.45 -13.21
CA GLY A 457 5.14 -21.32 -12.09
C GLY A 457 6.58 -20.96 -12.47
N ASP A 458 7.02 -21.20 -13.71
CA ASP A 458 8.37 -20.84 -14.16
C ASP A 458 8.56 -19.31 -14.23
N MET A 459 9.82 -18.90 -14.12
CA MET A 459 10.24 -17.51 -14.23
C MET A 459 10.83 -17.23 -15.61
N VAL A 460 10.21 -16.33 -16.37
CA VAL A 460 10.76 -15.81 -17.63
C VAL A 460 11.46 -14.48 -17.35
N THR A 461 12.73 -14.38 -17.74
CA THR A 461 13.53 -13.17 -17.56
C THR A 461 14.05 -12.66 -18.89
N VAL A 462 13.82 -11.37 -19.19
CA VAL A 462 14.38 -10.68 -20.35
C VAL A 462 14.96 -9.34 -19.90
N VAL A 463 16.11 -8.97 -20.45
CA VAL A 463 16.77 -7.70 -20.13
C VAL A 463 16.89 -6.84 -21.39
N PHE A 464 16.51 -5.57 -21.29
CA PHE A 464 16.58 -4.57 -22.35
C PHE A 464 17.56 -3.47 -21.99
N TRP A 465 18.26 -2.92 -22.99
CA TRP A 465 18.91 -1.62 -22.85
C TRP A 465 17.86 -0.53 -22.72
N SER A 466 17.91 0.21 -21.62
CA SER A 466 16.85 1.14 -21.22
C SER A 466 17.40 2.44 -20.65
N ALA A 467 16.50 3.33 -20.26
CA ALA A 467 16.76 4.66 -19.72
C ALA A 467 16.16 4.81 -18.32
N CYS A 468 16.45 5.91 -17.64
CA CYS A 468 15.91 6.18 -16.30
C CYS A 468 14.37 6.32 -16.33
N PRO A 469 13.61 5.55 -15.53
CA PRO A 469 12.13 5.63 -15.51
C PRO A 469 11.62 6.96 -14.94
N ARG A 470 12.49 7.80 -14.35
CA ARG A 470 12.13 9.16 -13.94
C ARG A 470 11.92 10.13 -15.11
N ASN A 471 12.29 9.74 -16.34
CA ASN A 471 12.03 10.56 -17.53
C ASN A 471 10.53 10.63 -17.87
N ASP A 472 9.81 9.52 -17.72
CA ASP A 472 8.35 9.47 -17.83
C ASP A 472 7.86 8.36 -16.92
N LEU A 473 6.95 8.70 -16.01
CA LEU A 473 6.36 7.75 -15.06
C LEU A 473 5.45 6.73 -15.76
N MET A 474 5.16 6.91 -17.05
CA MET A 474 4.22 6.10 -17.81
C MET A 474 2.83 6.06 -17.17
N THR A 475 2.40 7.18 -16.57
CA THR A 475 1.07 7.30 -15.94
C THR A 475 -0.03 6.94 -16.94
N GLU A 476 -0.96 6.09 -16.52
CA GLU A 476 -1.99 5.44 -17.35
C GLU A 476 -1.46 4.55 -18.50
N GLY A 477 -0.15 4.35 -18.59
CA GLY A 477 0.53 3.45 -19.51
C GLY A 477 1.16 2.27 -18.78
N THR A 478 2.25 1.74 -19.34
CA THR A 478 2.98 0.59 -18.79
C THR A 478 4.43 0.62 -19.28
N PHE A 479 5.37 0.17 -18.46
CA PHE A 479 6.77 -0.08 -18.85
C PHE A 479 6.97 -1.43 -19.53
N SER A 480 6.06 -2.40 -19.32
CA SER A 480 6.25 -3.76 -19.78
C SER A 480 4.93 -4.48 -20.07
N LEU A 481 4.90 -5.26 -21.15
CA LEU A 481 3.80 -6.16 -21.49
C LEU A 481 4.30 -7.58 -21.69
N VAL A 482 3.52 -8.53 -21.22
CA VAL A 482 3.53 -9.89 -21.73
C VAL A 482 2.44 -9.98 -22.78
N GLU A 483 2.80 -10.26 -24.03
CA GLU A 483 1.87 -10.39 -25.14
C GLU A 483 1.72 -11.86 -25.52
N ILE A 484 0.49 -12.32 -25.76
CA ILE A 484 0.17 -13.63 -26.32
C ILE A 484 -0.09 -13.49 -27.83
N LEU A 485 0.36 -14.47 -28.61
CA LEU A 485 0.11 -14.54 -30.04
C LEU A 485 -1.28 -15.13 -30.32
N HIS A 486 -2.12 -14.38 -31.04
CA HIS A 486 -3.39 -14.82 -31.59
C HIS A 486 -3.29 -14.96 -33.11
N GLY A 487 -3.77 -16.08 -33.65
CA GLY A 487 -3.66 -16.36 -35.08
C GLY A 487 -2.20 -16.51 -35.51
N LYS A 488 -1.81 -15.87 -36.62
CA LYS A 488 -0.47 -16.02 -37.21
C LYS A 488 0.51 -14.91 -36.83
N ASP A 489 0.04 -13.70 -36.54
CA ASP A 489 0.90 -12.52 -36.37
C ASP A 489 0.34 -11.43 -35.42
N SER A 490 -0.84 -11.65 -34.83
CA SER A 490 -1.50 -10.66 -33.98
C SER A 490 -1.12 -10.84 -32.52
N TRP A 491 -0.43 -9.86 -31.95
CA TRP A 491 -0.02 -9.89 -30.54
C TRP A 491 -0.99 -9.10 -29.66
N VAL A 492 -1.53 -9.78 -28.65
CA VAL A 492 -2.50 -9.23 -27.71
C VAL A 492 -1.87 -9.14 -26.31
N PRO A 493 -1.98 -7.99 -25.62
CA PRO A 493 -1.54 -7.86 -24.23
C PRO A 493 -2.30 -8.84 -23.32
N ALA A 494 -1.55 -9.66 -22.57
CA ALA A 494 -2.08 -10.62 -21.61
C ALA A 494 -1.82 -10.18 -20.16
N TYR A 495 -0.62 -9.65 -19.89
CA TYR A 495 -0.24 -9.10 -18.58
C TYR A 495 0.56 -7.81 -18.76
N ASP A 496 0.45 -6.88 -17.82
CA ASP A 496 1.25 -5.66 -17.75
C ASP A 496 1.89 -5.48 -16.35
N ASP A 497 2.60 -4.37 -16.14
CA ASP A 497 3.32 -4.07 -14.90
C ASP A 497 2.43 -3.67 -13.71
N ASP A 498 1.11 -3.71 -13.88
CA ASP A 498 0.10 -3.67 -12.80
C ASP A 498 -0.33 -5.09 -12.36
N ASP A 499 0.02 -6.13 -13.13
CA ASP A 499 -0.22 -7.52 -12.73
C ASP A 499 0.88 -8.02 -11.76
N PHE A 500 0.47 -8.61 -10.64
CA PHE A 500 1.39 -9.10 -9.59
C PHE A 500 2.46 -10.08 -10.10
N CYS A 501 2.19 -10.77 -11.21
CA CYS A 501 3.10 -11.74 -11.81
C CYS A 501 4.22 -11.13 -12.67
N LEU A 502 4.16 -9.84 -13.01
CA LEU A 502 5.15 -9.18 -13.86
C LEU A 502 5.91 -8.11 -13.07
N ARG A 503 7.24 -8.18 -13.08
CA ARG A 503 8.10 -7.18 -12.43
C ARG A 503 8.89 -6.42 -13.46
N PHE A 504 8.95 -5.10 -13.28
CA PHE A 504 9.86 -4.21 -13.98
C PHE A 504 10.97 -3.77 -13.02
N ILE A 505 12.20 -4.15 -13.33
CA ILE A 505 13.37 -3.89 -12.49
C ILE A 505 14.36 -3.05 -13.29
N TRP A 506 14.50 -1.77 -12.93
CA TRP A 506 15.51 -0.92 -13.55
C TRP A 506 16.81 -0.95 -12.75
N SER A 507 17.93 -1.03 -13.46
CA SER A 507 19.26 -1.06 -12.84
C SER A 507 20.30 -0.29 -13.66
N ARG A 508 21.38 0.12 -12.99
CA ARG A 508 22.55 0.72 -13.62
C ARG A 508 23.83 0.16 -12.99
N PRO A 509 24.94 0.04 -13.74
CA PRO A 509 26.17 -0.55 -13.24
C PRO A 509 26.87 0.31 -12.16
N ALA A 510 26.60 1.61 -12.15
CA ALA A 510 27.08 2.53 -11.12
C ALA A 510 26.11 3.71 -10.97
N LYS A 511 26.03 4.34 -9.78
CA LYS A 511 25.06 5.41 -9.44
C LYS A 511 24.98 6.56 -10.46
N LEU A 512 26.11 6.93 -11.06
CA LEU A 512 26.22 8.01 -12.05
C LEU A 512 26.35 7.51 -13.50
N SER A 513 26.24 6.20 -13.74
CA SER A 513 26.25 5.66 -15.10
C SER A 513 25.11 6.25 -15.91
N PRO A 514 25.38 6.74 -17.15
CA PRO A 514 24.34 7.12 -18.09
C PRO A 514 23.72 5.90 -18.79
N ARG A 515 24.34 4.72 -18.66
CA ARG A 515 23.82 3.46 -19.19
C ARG A 515 23.00 2.75 -18.12
N SER A 516 21.84 2.23 -18.52
CA SER A 516 20.96 1.44 -17.66
C SER A 516 20.29 0.30 -18.42
N GLN A 517 19.75 -0.64 -17.68
CA GLN A 517 18.99 -1.78 -18.17
C GLN A 517 17.63 -1.85 -17.47
N ALA A 518 16.66 -2.42 -18.17
CA ALA A 518 15.38 -2.83 -17.62
C ALA A 518 15.28 -4.35 -17.71
N THR A 519 15.13 -5.01 -16.56
CA THR A 519 14.91 -6.44 -16.43
C THR A 519 13.43 -6.68 -16.18
N MET A 520 12.84 -7.57 -16.97
CA MET A 520 11.45 -7.97 -16.86
C MET A 520 11.44 -9.40 -16.37
N GLU A 521 10.76 -9.62 -15.24
CA GLU A 521 10.55 -10.96 -14.68
C GLU A 521 9.06 -11.27 -14.70
N TRP A 522 8.67 -12.26 -15.50
CA TRP A 522 7.30 -12.74 -15.55
C TRP A 522 7.19 -14.13 -14.94
N ARG A 523 6.53 -14.24 -13.77
CA ARG A 523 6.26 -15.51 -13.11
C ARG A 523 4.96 -16.04 -13.66
N ILE A 524 5.04 -17.05 -14.52
CA ILE A 524 3.90 -17.51 -15.28
C ILE A 524 2.81 -17.97 -14.29
N PRO A 525 1.65 -17.28 -14.21
CA PRO A 525 0.62 -17.64 -13.25
C PRO A 525 -0.03 -18.97 -13.63
N GLU A 526 -0.61 -19.66 -12.65
CA GLU A 526 -1.34 -20.92 -12.88
C GLU A 526 -2.55 -20.74 -13.83
N SER A 527 -3.08 -19.52 -13.92
CA SER A 527 -4.16 -19.16 -14.84
C SER A 527 -3.70 -18.85 -16.27
N ALA A 528 -2.39 -18.86 -16.55
CA ALA A 528 -1.89 -18.56 -17.90
C ALA A 528 -2.35 -19.61 -18.91
N ALA A 529 -2.89 -19.13 -20.04
CA ALA A 529 -3.25 -19.98 -21.16
C ALA A 529 -1.98 -20.59 -21.79
N PRO A 530 -2.01 -21.85 -22.24
CA PRO A 530 -0.93 -22.38 -23.09
C PRO A 530 -0.87 -21.60 -24.40
N GLY A 531 0.33 -21.31 -24.90
CA GLY A 531 0.47 -20.52 -26.13
C GLY A 531 1.87 -19.97 -26.37
N VAL A 532 1.99 -19.14 -27.41
CA VAL A 532 3.22 -18.43 -27.76
C VAL A 532 3.17 -17.01 -27.19
N TYR A 533 4.18 -16.64 -26.42
CA TYR A 533 4.27 -15.38 -25.71
C TYR A 533 5.55 -14.61 -26.09
N ARG A 534 5.55 -13.31 -25.84
CA ARG A 534 6.77 -12.47 -25.84
C ARG A 534 6.66 -11.36 -24.81
N ILE A 535 7.80 -10.78 -24.45
CA ILE A 535 7.87 -9.60 -23.58
C ILE A 535 8.13 -8.36 -24.42
N ARG A 536 7.37 -7.29 -24.19
CA ARG A 536 7.56 -5.97 -24.79
C ARG A 536 7.92 -4.95 -23.72
N HIS A 537 8.87 -4.07 -24.04
CA HIS A 537 9.29 -2.96 -23.18
C HIS A 537 8.85 -1.61 -23.78
N PHE A 538 8.50 -0.65 -22.92
CA PHE A 538 8.39 0.76 -23.23
C PHE A 538 9.26 1.59 -22.30
N GLY A 539 9.90 2.63 -22.82
CA GLY A 539 10.71 3.53 -22.02
C GLY A 539 10.81 4.93 -22.63
N ALA A 540 11.40 5.85 -21.87
CA ALA A 540 11.63 7.23 -22.27
C ALA A 540 13.08 7.62 -21.96
N SER A 541 13.83 8.04 -22.97
CA SER A 541 15.24 8.41 -22.84
C SER A 541 15.45 9.91 -22.96
N LYS A 542 16.37 10.45 -22.16
CA LYS A 542 16.79 11.85 -22.23
C LYS A 542 18.18 11.97 -22.85
N SER A 543 18.29 12.77 -23.91
CA SER A 543 19.59 13.13 -24.49
C SER A 543 20.21 14.35 -23.77
N LEU A 544 21.52 14.52 -23.85
CA LEU A 544 22.26 15.53 -23.08
C LEU A 544 21.75 16.98 -23.30
N PHE A 545 21.32 17.30 -24.52
CA PHE A 545 20.82 18.63 -24.90
C PHE A 545 19.43 18.58 -25.56
N GLY A 546 18.75 17.44 -25.54
CA GLY A 546 17.49 17.26 -26.27
C GLY A 546 16.30 16.91 -25.38
N SER A 547 15.15 16.78 -26.02
CA SER A 547 13.90 16.40 -25.37
C SER A 547 13.88 14.90 -25.02
N ILE A 548 12.95 14.55 -24.16
CA ILE A 548 12.62 13.16 -23.86
C ILE A 548 12.04 12.50 -25.12
N SER A 549 12.53 11.31 -25.45
CA SER A 549 12.07 10.51 -26.59
C SER A 549 11.65 9.12 -26.13
N HIS A 550 10.48 8.66 -26.56
CA HIS A 550 9.96 7.35 -26.20
C HIS A 550 10.42 6.26 -27.17
N PHE A 551 10.59 5.05 -26.64
CA PHE A 551 11.03 3.89 -27.40
C PHE A 551 10.29 2.63 -26.98
N THR A 552 10.32 1.61 -27.84
CA THR A 552 9.82 0.27 -27.53
C THR A 552 10.71 -0.81 -28.14
N GLY A 553 10.71 -1.98 -27.51
CA GLY A 553 11.40 -3.19 -27.97
C GLY A 553 10.64 -4.44 -27.58
N SER A 554 11.03 -5.59 -28.13
CA SER A 554 10.39 -6.88 -27.84
C SER A 554 11.39 -8.01 -27.87
N SER A 555 11.23 -8.97 -26.95
CA SER A 555 11.99 -10.21 -26.87
C SER A 555 11.72 -11.14 -28.05
N SER A 556 12.52 -12.18 -28.17
CA SER A 556 12.13 -13.35 -28.95
C SER A 556 10.90 -14.01 -28.30
N ALA A 557 10.09 -14.71 -29.11
CA ALA A 557 8.94 -15.43 -28.59
C ALA A 557 9.32 -16.76 -27.94
N PHE A 558 8.47 -17.24 -27.04
CA PHE A 558 8.65 -18.49 -26.30
C PHE A 558 7.30 -19.17 -26.04
N VAL A 559 7.32 -20.46 -25.74
CA VAL A 559 6.11 -21.25 -25.49
C VAL A 559 5.83 -21.34 -23.99
N VAL A 560 4.57 -21.21 -23.61
CA VAL A 560 4.05 -21.61 -22.30
C VAL A 560 3.18 -22.85 -22.48
N ALA A 561 3.50 -23.91 -21.74
CA ALA A 561 2.85 -25.22 -21.79
C ALA A 561 1.84 -25.42 -20.66
#